data_AF-A0A1T4JPD3-F1
#
_entry.id   AF-A0A1T4JPD3-F1
#
_cell.length_a   1.000
_cell.length_b   1.000
_cell.length_c   1.000
_cell.angle_alpha   90.00
_cell.angle_beta   90.00
_cell.angle_gamma   90.00
#
_symmetry.space_group_name_H-M   'P 1'
#
loop_
_entity.id
_entity.type
_entity.pdbx_description
1 polymer ?
#
loop_
_entity_poly.entity_id
_entity_poly.type
_entity_poly.pdbx_seq_one_letter_code
_entity_poly.pdbx_strand_id
1 'polypeptide(L)'
;MMTHWKEIDFHLSSLEYIVKGLDDSVDFLKTQRTLNGWYDGLWLLEEAEPIIGLALLAFQNYINSTIFDLSGSTTNKTAYYQKYTNIPGFDKTAIELIIGLANYHKHRKDDKPHPGTLNILNHFHLDSDKNVDILQSPIIKGYSFINAEMNFFPVVEILSDWRKRLLSE
;
A
#
# COMPACT_ATOMS: atom_id res chain seq x y z
N MET A 1 26.77 -16.95 -0.96
CA MET A 1 26.16 -18.16 -0.37
C MET A 1 24.92 -17.67 0.37
N MET A 2 23.73 -17.90 -0.19
CA MET A 2 22.47 -17.46 0.41
C MET A 2 22.24 -18.28 1.67
N THR A 3 22.10 -17.63 2.82
CA THR A 3 21.86 -18.32 4.09
C THR A 3 20.41 -18.80 4.11
N HIS A 4 20.19 -20.12 4.17
CA HIS A 4 18.87 -20.79 4.11
C HIS A 4 17.79 -20.16 5.01
N TRP A 5 18.16 -19.54 6.14
CA TRP A 5 17.19 -18.89 7.03
C TRP A 5 16.56 -17.62 6.43
N LYS A 6 17.24 -16.93 5.50
CA LYS A 6 16.72 -15.75 4.81
C LYS A 6 15.65 -16.09 3.78
N GLU A 7 15.56 -17.34 3.35
CA GLU A 7 14.56 -17.77 2.37
C GLU A 7 13.16 -17.86 2.99
N ILE A 8 13.08 -18.18 4.29
CA ILE A 8 11.81 -18.32 5.00
C ILE A 8 11.20 -16.94 5.27
N ASP A 9 9.96 -16.75 4.83
CA ASP A 9 9.19 -15.54 5.07
C ASP A 9 8.24 -15.72 6.25
N PHE A 10 8.68 -15.32 7.45
CA PHE A 10 7.85 -15.42 8.65
C PHE A 10 6.74 -14.36 8.72
N HIS A 11 6.82 -13.31 7.90
CA HIS A 11 5.93 -12.16 7.97
C HIS A 11 4.75 -12.27 6.99
N LEU A 12 4.89 -13.05 5.91
CA LEU A 12 3.87 -13.19 4.88
C LEU A 12 2.54 -13.73 5.43
N SER A 13 2.56 -14.82 6.18
CA SER A 13 1.31 -15.39 6.72
C SER A 13 0.60 -14.42 7.67
N SER A 14 1.34 -13.63 8.44
CA SER A 14 0.74 -12.60 9.29
C SER A 14 0.08 -11.50 8.46
N LEU A 15 0.73 -11.08 7.36
CA LEU A 15 0.16 -10.12 6.43
C LEU A 15 -1.12 -10.67 5.78
N GLU A 16 -1.12 -11.92 5.32
CA GLU A 16 -2.28 -12.58 4.70
C GLU A 16 -3.49 -12.58 5.63
N TYR A 17 -3.31 -12.87 6.92
CA TYR A 17 -4.42 -12.82 7.90
C TYR A 17 -4.99 -11.41 8.09
N ILE A 18 -4.13 -10.39 8.15
CA ILE A 18 -4.55 -8.99 8.26
C ILE A 18 -5.33 -8.59 7.01
N VAL A 19 -4.76 -8.87 5.83
CA VAL A 19 -5.35 -8.55 4.53
C VAL A 19 -6.71 -9.20 4.36
N LYS A 20 -6.86 -10.47 4.74
CA LYS A 20 -8.14 -11.16 4.70
C LYS A 20 -9.22 -10.41 5.50
N GLY A 21 -8.93 -9.99 6.73
CA GLY A 21 -9.91 -9.26 7.54
C GLY A 21 -10.27 -7.88 6.96
N LEU A 22 -9.32 -7.23 6.29
CA LEU A 22 -9.56 -5.96 5.61
C LEU A 22 -10.40 -6.15 4.33
N ASP A 23 -10.15 -7.20 3.55
CA ASP A 23 -10.96 -7.56 2.38
C ASP A 23 -12.40 -7.90 2.79
N ASP A 24 -12.57 -8.72 3.84
CA ASP A 24 -13.89 -9.04 4.40
C ASP A 24 -14.66 -7.76 4.80
N SER A 25 -13.93 -6.76 5.32
CA SER A 25 -14.51 -5.46 5.68
C SER A 25 -14.98 -4.66 4.46
N VAL A 26 -14.17 -4.61 3.40
CA VAL A 26 -14.56 -3.94 2.15
C VAL A 26 -15.74 -4.65 1.48
N ASP A 27 -15.76 -5.98 1.48
CA ASP A 27 -16.84 -6.77 0.87
C ASP A 27 -18.16 -6.61 1.63
N PHE A 28 -18.10 -6.44 2.95
CA PHE A 28 -19.26 -6.00 3.73
C PHE A 28 -19.81 -4.65 3.24
N LEU A 29 -18.96 -3.64 3.01
CA LEU A 29 -19.40 -2.33 2.50
C LEU A 29 -19.99 -2.41 1.09
N LYS A 30 -19.36 -3.18 0.19
CA LYS A 30 -19.90 -3.45 -1.15
C LYS A 30 -21.29 -4.10 -1.07
N THR A 31 -21.49 -5.01 -0.12
CA THR A 31 -22.79 -5.64 0.12
C THR A 31 -23.82 -4.62 0.62
N GLN A 32 -23.46 -3.74 1.56
CA GLN A 32 -24.37 -2.69 2.02
C GLN A 32 -24.85 -1.79 0.88
N ARG A 33 -23.98 -1.43 -0.07
CA ARG A 33 -24.36 -0.68 -1.29
C ARG A 33 -25.43 -1.38 -2.13
N THR A 34 -25.40 -2.71 -2.21
CA THR A 34 -26.40 -3.45 -2.99
C THR A 34 -27.74 -3.61 -2.26
N LEU A 35 -27.74 -3.58 -0.93
CA LEU A 35 -28.92 -3.86 -0.11
C LEU A 35 -29.62 -2.59 0.38
N ASN A 36 -28.89 -1.50 0.61
CA ASN A 36 -29.42 -0.25 1.16
C ASN A 36 -29.52 0.81 0.08
N GLY A 37 -30.74 1.15 -0.34
CA GLY A 37 -30.98 2.14 -1.41
C GLY A 37 -30.52 3.57 -1.12
N TRP A 38 -30.06 3.88 0.10
CA TRP A 38 -29.46 5.16 0.48
C TRP A 38 -27.92 5.13 0.49
N TYR A 39 -27.32 3.94 0.50
CA TYR A 39 -25.86 3.77 0.53
C TYR A 39 -25.34 3.72 -0.91
N ASP A 40 -24.75 4.82 -1.35
CA ASP A 40 -24.29 5.00 -2.73
C ASP A 40 -22.78 4.75 -2.89
N GLY A 41 -22.26 5.08 -4.07
CA GLY A 41 -20.83 4.92 -4.36
C GLY A 41 -19.93 5.89 -3.61
N LEU A 42 -20.42 7.06 -3.18
CA LEU A 42 -19.62 8.03 -2.43
C LEU A 42 -19.44 7.57 -0.99
N TRP A 43 -20.52 7.14 -0.34
CA TRP A 43 -20.46 6.55 1.01
C TRP A 43 -19.52 5.34 1.06
N LEU A 44 -19.58 4.47 0.05
CA LEU A 44 -18.64 3.35 -0.08
C LEU A 44 -17.18 3.83 -0.08
N LEU A 45 -16.86 4.88 -0.83
CA LEU A 45 -15.49 5.39 -0.93
C LEU A 45 -15.02 6.03 0.39
N GLU A 46 -15.89 6.80 1.05
CA GLU A 46 -15.58 7.45 2.33
C GLU A 46 -15.27 6.41 3.41
N GLU A 47 -16.02 5.31 3.46
CA GLU A 47 -15.82 4.24 4.43
C GLU A 47 -14.70 3.27 4.04
N ALA A 48 -14.47 3.05 2.74
CA ALA A 48 -13.39 2.19 2.25
C ALA A 48 -12.01 2.84 2.38
N GLU A 49 -11.89 4.17 2.22
CA GLU A 49 -10.60 4.88 2.31
C GLU A 49 -9.80 4.55 3.58
N PRO A 50 -10.35 4.62 4.81
CA PRO A 50 -9.61 4.24 6.00
C PRO A 50 -9.19 2.77 6.01
N ILE A 51 -9.99 1.86 5.43
CA ILE A 51 -9.64 0.43 5.34
C ILE A 51 -8.45 0.23 4.39
N ILE A 52 -8.46 0.90 3.23
CA ILE A 52 -7.33 0.92 2.29
C ILE A 52 -6.08 1.51 2.98
N GLY A 53 -6.26 2.58 3.76
CA GLY A 53 -5.21 3.18 4.58
C GLY A 53 -4.55 2.19 5.56
N LEU A 54 -5.35 1.37 6.25
CA LEU A 54 -4.86 0.32 7.14
C LEU A 54 -4.11 -0.78 6.37
N ALA A 55 -4.62 -1.19 5.20
CA ALA A 55 -3.92 -2.15 4.34
C ALA A 55 -2.54 -1.64 3.93
N LEU A 56 -2.44 -0.38 3.51
CA LEU A 56 -1.18 0.28 3.16
C LEU A 56 -0.19 0.31 4.33
N LEU A 57 -0.66 0.52 5.57
CA LEU A 57 0.19 0.44 6.76
C LEU A 57 0.69 -0.99 7.02
N ALA A 58 -0.15 -2.00 6.84
CA ALA A 58 0.25 -3.40 6.95
C ALA A 58 1.31 -3.78 5.89
N PHE A 59 1.12 -3.34 4.65
CA PHE A 59 2.10 -3.52 3.57
C PHE A 59 3.42 -2.81 3.89
N GLN A 60 3.38 -1.55 4.33
CA GLN A 60 4.57 -0.81 4.76
C GLN A 60 5.32 -1.56 5.87
N ASN A 61 4.61 -2.15 6.83
CA ASN A 61 5.22 -2.93 7.90
C ASN A 61 5.93 -4.17 7.35
N TYR A 62 5.26 -4.96 6.49
CA TYR A 62 5.86 -6.13 5.83
C TYR A 62 7.11 -5.75 5.02
N ILE A 63 7.05 -4.66 4.24
CA ILE A 63 8.19 -4.16 3.45
C ILE A 63 9.39 -3.85 4.36
N ASN A 64 9.15 -3.12 5.46
CA ASN A 64 10.21 -2.75 6.40
C ASN A 64 10.82 -3.97 7.12
N SER A 65 9.99 -4.91 7.56
CA SER A 65 10.43 -6.17 8.17
C SER A 65 11.27 -7.00 7.20
N THR A 66 10.81 -7.13 5.95
CA THR A 66 11.55 -7.83 4.88
C THR A 66 12.94 -7.22 4.67
N ILE A 67 13.05 -5.90 4.60
CA ILE A 67 14.34 -5.22 4.43
C ILE A 67 15.24 -5.47 5.64
N PHE A 68 14.68 -5.43 6.84
CA PHE A 68 15.43 -5.70 8.06
C PHE A 68 15.96 -7.14 8.10
N ASP A 69 15.15 -8.12 7.77
CA ASP A 69 15.56 -9.54 7.73
C ASP A 69 16.69 -9.78 6.72
N LEU A 70 16.61 -9.14 5.55
CA LEU A 70 17.59 -9.33 4.48
C LEU A 70 18.91 -8.59 4.74
N SER A 71 18.85 -7.39 5.31
CA SER A 71 20.01 -6.49 5.40
C SER A 71 20.52 -6.22 6.82
N GLY A 72 19.78 -6.65 7.85
CA GLY A 72 20.08 -6.40 9.27
C GLY A 72 19.89 -4.93 9.70
N SER A 73 19.40 -4.07 8.81
CA SER A 73 19.25 -2.64 9.06
C SER A 73 18.11 -2.06 8.22
N THR A 74 17.66 -0.87 8.59
CA THR A 74 16.73 -0.10 7.77
C THR A 74 17.30 1.28 7.39
N THR A 75 18.62 1.46 7.41
CA THR A 75 19.21 2.77 7.09
C THR A 75 19.09 3.14 5.59
N ASN A 76 19.08 2.16 4.68
CA ASN A 76 19.06 2.39 3.23
C ASN A 76 17.80 1.80 2.55
N LYS A 77 16.63 1.92 3.19
CA LYS A 77 15.37 1.29 2.73
C LYS A 77 14.97 1.73 1.32
N THR A 78 15.23 2.99 0.97
CA THR A 78 14.88 3.59 -0.31
C THR A 78 15.49 2.86 -1.49
N ALA A 79 16.73 2.38 -1.36
CA ALA A 79 17.37 1.57 -2.39
C ALA A 79 16.66 0.22 -2.62
N TYR A 80 16.02 -0.36 -1.60
CA TYR A 80 15.25 -1.59 -1.72
C TYR A 80 13.87 -1.38 -2.35
N TYR A 81 13.24 -0.23 -2.10
CA TYR A 81 11.93 0.09 -2.70
C TYR A 81 12.00 0.18 -4.22
N GLN A 82 13.15 0.56 -4.76
CA GLN A 82 13.39 0.69 -6.20
C GLN A 82 13.65 -0.64 -6.90
N LYS A 83 13.87 -1.73 -6.16
CA LYS A 83 14.19 -3.07 -6.69
C LYS A 83 12.93 -3.85 -7.06
N TYR A 84 12.07 -3.24 -7.86
CA TYR A 84 10.88 -3.89 -8.41
C TYR A 84 10.53 -3.29 -9.77
N THR A 85 9.53 -3.85 -10.44
CA THR A 85 9.03 -3.31 -11.71
C THR A 85 8.31 -1.98 -11.47
N ASN A 86 8.58 -1.02 -12.35
CA ASN A 86 7.87 0.26 -12.37
C ASN A 86 6.40 0.08 -12.75
N ILE A 87 5.52 0.93 -12.21
CA ILE A 87 4.12 0.98 -12.63
C ILE A 87 4.07 1.51 -14.07
N PRO A 88 3.28 0.90 -14.97
CA PRO A 88 3.15 1.37 -16.35
C PRO A 88 2.83 2.86 -16.44
N GLY A 89 3.62 3.61 -17.22
CA GLY A 89 3.47 5.06 -17.37
C GLY A 89 4.24 5.90 -16.34
N PHE A 90 4.90 5.28 -15.36
CA PHE A 90 5.66 5.97 -14.31
C PHE A 90 7.08 5.38 -14.20
N ASP A 91 8.03 6.16 -13.66
CA ASP A 91 9.39 5.69 -13.33
C ASP A 91 9.55 5.21 -11.88
N LYS A 92 8.43 4.96 -11.19
CA LYS A 92 8.35 4.54 -9.79
C LYS A 92 7.71 3.17 -9.65
N THR A 93 8.18 2.41 -8.66
CA THR A 93 7.65 1.06 -8.39
C THR A 93 6.36 1.10 -7.57
N ALA A 94 5.63 -0.02 -7.59
CA ALA A 94 4.51 -0.22 -6.66
C ALA A 94 4.95 -0.15 -5.19
N ILE A 95 6.16 -0.60 -4.87
CA ILE A 95 6.70 -0.54 -3.50
C ILE A 95 6.91 0.90 -3.05
N GLU A 96 7.49 1.75 -3.92
CA GLU A 96 7.65 3.18 -3.64
C GLU A 96 6.28 3.86 -3.42
N LEU A 97 5.28 3.54 -4.25
CA LEU A 97 3.94 4.07 -4.12
C LEU A 97 3.27 3.63 -2.80
N ILE A 98 3.31 2.35 -2.44
CA ILE A 98 2.77 1.83 -1.17
C ILE A 98 3.36 2.59 0.01
N ILE A 99 4.69 2.78 0.03
CA ILE A 99 5.37 3.51 1.10
C ILE A 99 4.93 4.98 1.15
N GLY A 100 4.81 5.64 -0.01
CA GLY A 100 4.32 7.01 -0.10
C GLY A 100 2.90 7.16 0.44
N LEU A 101 1.97 6.32 0.00
CA LEU A 101 0.57 6.35 0.42
C LEU A 101 0.41 6.00 1.91
N ALA A 102 1.12 5.01 2.41
CA ALA A 102 1.11 4.65 3.83
C ALA A 102 1.60 5.80 4.71
N ASN A 103 2.68 6.47 4.29
CA ASN A 103 3.20 7.64 5.01
C ASN A 103 2.24 8.84 4.93
N TYR A 104 1.60 9.05 3.77
CA TYR A 104 0.55 10.07 3.64
C TYR A 104 -0.61 9.76 4.60
N HIS A 105 -1.15 8.54 4.58
CA HIS A 105 -2.26 8.15 5.45
C HIS A 105 -1.97 8.39 6.93
N LYS A 106 -0.79 7.98 7.39
CA LYS A 106 -0.32 8.12 8.78
C LYS A 106 -0.22 9.58 9.24
N HIS A 107 0.21 10.46 8.34
CA HIS A 107 0.57 11.85 8.66
C HIS A 107 -0.33 12.89 7.99
N ARG A 108 -1.45 12.49 7.39
CA ARG A 108 -2.35 13.40 6.64
C ARG A 108 -2.92 14.55 7.47
N LYS A 109 -2.91 14.41 8.80
CA LYS A 109 -3.35 15.45 9.73
C LYS A 109 -2.26 16.50 10.00
N ASP A 110 -0.99 16.19 9.76
CA ASP A 110 0.13 17.11 9.94
C ASP A 110 0.06 18.26 8.93
N ASP A 111 0.59 19.44 9.27
CA ASP A 111 0.47 20.65 8.45
C ASP A 111 0.92 20.45 6.99
N LYS A 112 1.97 19.66 6.77
CA LYS A 112 2.47 19.32 5.43
C LYS A 112 3.02 17.88 5.40
N PRO A 113 2.80 17.13 4.30
CA PRO A 113 3.46 15.85 4.10
C PRO A 113 4.99 16.01 4.11
N HIS A 114 5.68 15.00 4.64
CA HIS A 114 7.14 14.93 4.56
C HIS A 114 7.61 15.00 3.09
N PRO A 115 8.75 15.65 2.78
CA PRO A 115 9.21 15.85 1.39
C PRO A 115 9.27 14.56 0.55
N GLY A 116 9.70 13.45 1.15
CA GLY A 116 9.71 12.14 0.47
C GLY A 116 8.32 11.63 0.12
N THR A 117 7.32 11.85 0.98
CA THR A 117 5.91 11.53 0.70
C THR A 117 5.38 12.42 -0.41
N LEU A 118 5.61 13.73 -0.31
CA LEU A 118 5.16 14.70 -1.31
C LEU A 118 5.76 14.41 -2.70
N ASN A 119 7.03 13.99 -2.76
CA ASN A 119 7.67 13.59 -4.01
C ASN A 119 6.93 12.42 -4.67
N ILE A 120 6.57 11.38 -3.91
CA ILE A 120 5.78 10.26 -4.43
C ILE A 120 4.39 10.74 -4.89
N LEU A 121 3.67 11.50 -4.07
CA LEU A 121 2.33 11.98 -4.43
C LEU A 121 2.35 12.80 -5.74
N ASN A 122 3.28 13.75 -5.85
CA ASN A 122 3.44 14.57 -7.06
C ASN A 122 3.79 13.75 -8.29
N HIS A 123 4.64 12.73 -8.12
CA HIS A 123 5.06 11.83 -9.20
C HIS A 123 3.88 11.09 -9.83
N PHE A 124 2.94 10.66 -8.99
CA PHE A 124 1.71 9.99 -9.41
C PHE A 124 0.54 10.96 -9.63
N HIS A 125 0.80 12.27 -9.62
CA HIS A 125 -0.20 13.32 -9.81
C HIS A 125 -1.38 13.23 -8.82
N LEU A 126 -1.09 12.89 -7.57
CA LEU A 126 -2.06 12.75 -6.48
C LEU A 126 -2.19 14.05 -5.68
N ASP A 127 -3.43 14.43 -5.35
CA ASP A 127 -3.73 15.70 -4.67
C ASP A 127 -3.58 15.60 -3.15
N SER A 128 -2.51 16.17 -2.61
CA SER A 128 -2.23 16.15 -1.18
C SER A 128 -3.01 17.17 -0.34
N ASP A 129 -3.99 17.90 -0.91
CA ASP A 129 -4.86 18.79 -0.13
C ASP A 129 -5.67 17.98 0.90
N LYS A 130 -5.79 18.52 2.11
CA LYS A 130 -6.56 17.90 3.20
C LYS A 130 -8.07 17.99 2.99
N ASN A 131 -8.53 18.93 2.18
CA ASN A 131 -9.94 19.15 1.88
C ASN A 131 -10.33 18.57 0.51
N VAL A 132 -9.50 17.69 -0.03
CA VAL A 132 -9.75 17.02 -1.29
C VAL A 132 -11.04 16.21 -1.24
N ASP A 133 -11.84 16.29 -2.29
CA ASP A 133 -13.04 15.47 -2.46
C ASP A 133 -12.67 13.98 -2.44
N ILE A 134 -13.53 13.11 -1.92
CA ILE A 134 -13.24 11.67 -1.81
C ILE A 134 -12.93 11.03 -3.17
N LEU A 135 -13.53 11.52 -4.26
CA LEU A 135 -13.23 11.08 -5.63
C LEU A 135 -11.80 11.44 -6.08
N GLN A 136 -11.19 12.41 -5.41
CA GLN A 136 -9.84 12.89 -5.64
C GLN A 136 -8.86 12.41 -4.55
N SER A 137 -9.31 11.58 -3.58
CA SER A 137 -8.47 11.05 -2.51
C SER A 137 -7.17 10.43 -3.02
N PRO A 138 -6.00 10.86 -2.51
CA PRO A 138 -4.71 10.22 -2.79
C PRO A 138 -4.67 8.75 -2.44
N ILE A 139 -5.38 8.33 -1.39
CA ILE A 139 -5.36 6.95 -0.94
C ILE A 139 -6.08 6.07 -1.96
N ILE A 140 -7.29 6.45 -2.36
CA ILE A 140 -8.10 5.67 -3.31
C ILE A 140 -7.46 5.68 -4.69
N LYS A 141 -7.13 6.87 -5.22
CA LYS A 141 -6.51 7.01 -6.53
C LYS A 141 -5.10 6.42 -6.59
N GLY A 142 -4.32 6.59 -5.53
CA GLY A 142 -3.00 6.00 -5.44
C GLY A 142 -3.08 4.48 -5.43
N TYR A 143 -3.99 3.92 -4.65
CA TYR A 143 -4.18 2.47 -4.61
C TYR A 143 -4.64 1.90 -5.96
N SER A 144 -5.47 2.62 -6.71
CA SER A 144 -5.97 2.15 -8.01
C SER A 144 -4.90 2.00 -9.09
N PHE A 145 -3.74 2.64 -8.95
CA PHE A 145 -2.57 2.38 -9.81
C PHE A 145 -1.93 1.01 -9.56
N ILE A 146 -2.18 0.41 -8.39
CA ILE A 146 -1.66 -0.92 -8.01
C ILE A 146 -2.74 -1.97 -8.25
N ASN A 147 -3.93 -1.73 -7.71
CA ASN A 147 -5.10 -2.56 -7.94
C ASN A 147 -6.36 -1.69 -7.98
N ALA A 148 -7.02 -1.63 -9.13
CA ALA A 148 -8.24 -0.87 -9.32
C ALA A 148 -9.43 -1.47 -8.54
N GLU A 149 -9.40 -2.78 -8.28
CA GLU A 149 -10.37 -3.45 -7.44
C GLU A 149 -9.91 -3.29 -5.98
N MET A 150 -10.80 -2.83 -5.09
CA MET A 150 -10.53 -2.75 -3.65
C MET A 150 -10.45 -4.18 -3.07
N ASN A 151 -9.37 -4.86 -3.41
CA ASN A 151 -8.96 -6.22 -3.07
C ASN A 151 -7.46 -6.16 -2.77
N PHE A 152 -7.05 -6.68 -1.62
CA PHE A 152 -5.71 -6.50 -1.09
C PHE A 152 -4.76 -7.67 -1.42
N PHE A 153 -5.27 -8.85 -1.77
CA PHE A 153 -4.44 -10.02 -2.09
C PHE A 153 -3.50 -9.83 -3.29
N PRO A 154 -3.89 -9.17 -4.40
CA PRO A 154 -2.95 -8.90 -5.49
C PRO A 154 -1.73 -8.07 -5.06
N VAL A 155 -1.87 -7.23 -4.03
CA VAL A 155 -0.74 -6.50 -3.46
C VAL A 155 0.14 -7.42 -2.62
N VAL A 156 -0.44 -8.38 -1.88
CA VAL A 156 0.35 -9.42 -1.18
C VAL A 156 1.19 -10.22 -2.16
N GLU A 157 0.66 -10.56 -3.34
CA GLU A 157 1.40 -11.26 -4.39
C GLU A 157 2.58 -10.43 -4.92
N ILE A 158 2.36 -9.12 -5.16
CA ILE A 158 3.42 -8.17 -5.54
C ILE A 158 4.52 -8.14 -4.48
N LEU A 159 4.15 -8.08 -3.19
CA LEU A 159 5.10 -8.03 -2.09
C LEU A 159 5.91 -9.34 -1.96
N SER A 160 5.24 -10.49 -2.14
CA SER A 160 5.89 -11.81 -2.15
C SER A 160 6.88 -11.95 -3.32
N ASP A 161 6.50 -11.50 -4.52
CA ASP A 161 7.37 -11.50 -5.70
C ASP A 161 8.56 -10.55 -5.52
N TRP A 162 8.32 -9.34 -5.01
CA TRP A 162 9.36 -8.38 -4.69
C TRP A 162 10.40 -8.96 -3.72
N ARG A 163 9.96 -9.60 -2.63
CA ARG A 163 10.88 -10.26 -1.69
C ARG A 163 11.72 -11.35 -2.37
N LYS A 164 11.12 -12.18 -3.24
CA LYS A 164 11.85 -13.22 -3.98
C LYS A 164 12.92 -12.61 -4.88
N ARG A 165 12.62 -11.49 -5.55
CA ARG A 165 13.60 -10.75 -6.37
C ARG A 165 14.76 -10.24 -5.54
N LEU A 166 14.50 -9.67 -4.37
CA LEU A 166 15.55 -9.21 -3.46
C LEU A 166 16.48 -10.33 -2.99
N LEU A 167 15.99 -11.57 -2.90
CA LEU A 167 16.82 -12.73 -2.59
C LEU A 167 17.66 -13.16 -3.79
N SER A 168 17.15 -13.04 -5.01
CA SER A 168 17.84 -13.50 -6.23
C SER A 168 18.98 -12.60 -6.72
N GLU A 169 19.14 -11.41 -6.13
CA GLU A 169 20.24 -10.47 -6.40
C GLU A 169 21.50 -10.78 -5.58
#